data_AF-A0A8H6C2I8-F1
#
_entry.id   AF-A0A8H6C2I8-F1
#
_cell.length_a   1.000
_cell.length_b   1.000
_cell.length_c   1.000
_cell.angle_alpha   90.00
_cell.angle_beta   90.00
_cell.angle_gamma   90.00
#
_symmetry.space_group_name_H-M   'P 1'
#
loop_
_entity.id
_entity.type
_entity.pdbx_description
1 polymer ?
#
loop_
_entity_poly.entity_id
_entity_poly.type
_entity_poly.pdbx_seq_one_letter_code
_entity_poly.pdbx_strand_id
1 'polypeptide(L)'
;MARLTRKRTIEKELNGSSGVTRTLSMESISSLFKRNKKRKHNDEEEFEANEKKLDEELPIDLRKYRPRGFRFNLPPEDRPIRIYADGVFDLFHLGHMKQLEQAKNHFLMLNWFVEFHSILKPINFLQEHKIDYVAHDDLPYASSDSDDIYKPIKEQGKFLTTREQRGFLLPI
;
A
#
# COMPACT_ATOMS: atom_id res chain seq x y z
N MET A 1 -3.97 -32.71 -24.30
CA MET A 1 -4.80 -33.72 -23.61
C MET A 1 -4.14 -34.01 -22.26
N ALA A 2 -4.67 -33.77 -21.06
CA ALA A 2 -5.90 -33.17 -20.59
C ALA A 2 -5.63 -32.61 -19.17
N ARG A 3 -6.27 -31.50 -18.86
CA ARG A 3 -6.25 -30.75 -17.59
C ARG A 3 -6.81 -31.63 -16.46
N LEU A 4 -5.96 -32.17 -15.59
CA LEU A 4 -6.41 -32.91 -14.41
C LEU A 4 -6.88 -31.91 -13.36
N THR A 5 -8.20 -31.81 -13.22
CA THR A 5 -8.90 -30.79 -12.44
C THR A 5 -8.69 -30.98 -10.94
N ARG A 6 -8.36 -29.87 -10.29
CA ARG A 6 -8.20 -29.63 -8.84
C ARG A 6 -9.53 -29.78 -8.07
N LYS A 7 -10.38 -30.73 -8.46
CA LYS A 7 -11.73 -30.97 -7.93
C LYS A 7 -11.79 -32.10 -6.90
N ARG A 8 -10.77 -32.97 -6.82
CA ARG A 8 -10.79 -34.16 -5.94
C ARG A 8 -10.14 -33.97 -4.57
N THR A 9 -9.48 -32.86 -4.31
CA THR A 9 -8.79 -32.63 -3.02
C THR A 9 -9.72 -32.05 -1.94
N ILE A 10 -10.83 -31.42 -2.33
CA ILE A 10 -11.73 -30.74 -1.37
C ILE A 10 -12.68 -31.71 -0.65
N GLU A 11 -12.94 -32.90 -1.21
CA GLU A 11 -13.88 -33.87 -0.61
C GLU A 11 -13.31 -34.66 0.58
N LYS A 12 -11.99 -34.61 0.82
CA LYS A 12 -11.36 -35.43 1.87
C LYS A 12 -11.23 -34.76 3.25
N GLU A 13 -11.43 -33.45 3.36
CA GLU A 13 -11.24 -32.73 4.64
C GLU A 13 -12.56 -32.46 5.42
N LEU A 14 -13.72 -32.82 4.88
CA LEU A 14 -15.02 -32.51 5.50
C LEU A 14 -15.60 -33.62 6.40
N ASN A 15 -14.94 -34.77 6.55
CA ASN A 15 -15.47 -35.91 7.32
C ASN A 15 -15.03 -35.93 8.80
N GLY A 16 -14.89 -34.78 9.46
CA GLY A 16 -14.31 -34.73 10.81
C GLY A 16 -14.78 -33.61 11.75
N SER A 17 -15.89 -32.92 11.49
CA SER A 17 -16.41 -31.95 12.47
C SER A 17 -17.93 -31.80 12.39
N SER A 18 -18.57 -32.21 13.47
CA SER A 18 -19.98 -32.01 13.78
C SER A 18 -20.31 -30.52 13.87
N GLY A 19 -20.96 -29.98 12.84
CA GLY A 19 -21.56 -28.67 12.81
C GLY A 19 -22.51 -28.59 11.62
N VAL A 20 -23.75 -28.16 11.86
CA VAL A 20 -24.85 -28.13 10.88
C VAL A 20 -24.44 -27.35 9.62
N THR A 21 -24.04 -28.06 8.56
CA THR A 21 -23.77 -27.47 7.24
C THR A 21 -25.06 -27.50 6.41
N ARG A 22 -25.70 -26.34 6.25
CA ARG A 22 -26.78 -26.16 5.27
C ARG A 22 -26.19 -26.37 3.88
N THR A 23 -26.53 -27.47 3.21
CA THR A 23 -26.15 -27.73 1.82
C THR A 23 -26.91 -26.77 0.91
N LEU A 24 -26.25 -25.69 0.50
CA LEU A 24 -26.80 -24.77 -0.51
C LEU A 24 -26.85 -25.51 -1.86
N SER A 25 -27.98 -25.45 -2.56
CA SER A 25 -28.11 -26.04 -3.90
C SER A 25 -27.06 -25.48 -4.85
N MET A 26 -26.61 -26.26 -5.84
CA MET A 26 -25.63 -25.81 -6.84
C MET A 26 -26.08 -24.53 -7.58
N GLU A 27 -27.40 -24.35 -7.74
CA GLU A 27 -28.01 -23.14 -8.30
C GLU A 27 -27.85 -21.92 -7.38
N SER A 28 -28.02 -22.12 -6.06
CA SER A 28 -27.80 -21.08 -5.05
C SER A 28 -26.34 -20.62 -5.05
N ILE A 29 -25.40 -21.58 -5.13
CA ILE A 29 -23.96 -21.30 -5.20
C ILE A 29 -23.60 -20.52 -6.47
N SER A 30 -24.12 -20.92 -7.64
CA SER A 30 -23.92 -20.22 -8.91
C SER A 30 -24.47 -18.78 -8.88
N SER A 31 -25.65 -18.58 -8.29
CA SER A 31 -26.24 -17.25 -8.12
C SER A 31 -25.43 -16.35 -7.18
N LEU A 32 -24.87 -16.91 -6.10
CA LEU A 32 -23.96 -16.23 -5.18
C LEU A 32 -22.67 -15.81 -5.90
N PHE A 33 -22.03 -16.71 -6.67
CA PHE A 33 -20.85 -16.36 -7.45
C PHE A 33 -21.11 -15.25 -8.48
N LYS A 34 -22.25 -15.29 -9.18
CA LYS A 34 -22.65 -14.22 -10.11
C LYS A 34 -22.87 -12.89 -9.40
N ARG A 35 -23.59 -12.89 -8.26
CA ARG A 35 -23.77 -11.68 -7.43
C ARG A 35 -22.45 -11.15 -6.89
N ASN A 36 -21.56 -12.02 -6.42
CA ASN A 36 -20.28 -11.61 -5.85
C ASN A 36 -19.35 -11.05 -6.93
N LYS A 37 -19.37 -11.63 -8.14
CA LYS A 37 -18.64 -11.10 -9.30
C LYS A 37 -19.18 -9.71 -9.72
N LYS A 38 -20.50 -9.54 -9.74
CA LYS A 38 -21.13 -8.25 -10.05
C LYS A 38 -20.84 -7.19 -8.97
N ARG A 39 -20.88 -7.57 -7.69
CA ARG A 39 -20.49 -6.70 -6.58
C ARG A 39 -19.04 -6.24 -6.72
N LYS A 40 -18.10 -7.19 -6.84
CA LYS A 40 -16.68 -6.85 -7.07
C LYS A 40 -16.47 -5.90 -8.26
N HIS A 41 -17.14 -6.13 -9.38
CA HIS A 41 -17.02 -5.26 -10.55
C HIS A 41 -17.54 -3.84 -10.27
N ASN A 42 -18.69 -3.71 -9.61
CA ASN A 42 -19.22 -2.40 -9.23
C ASN A 42 -18.32 -1.70 -8.20
N ASP A 43 -17.78 -2.45 -7.23
CA ASP A 43 -16.87 -1.94 -6.21
C ASP A 43 -15.54 -1.46 -6.85
N GLU A 44 -15.06 -2.17 -7.88
CA GLU A 44 -13.89 -1.80 -8.69
C GLU A 44 -14.13 -0.52 -9.51
N GLU A 45 -15.28 -0.39 -10.18
CA GLU A 45 -15.64 0.82 -10.92
C GLU A 45 -15.75 2.05 -10.00
N GLU A 46 -16.35 1.89 -8.82
CA GLU A 46 -16.45 2.95 -7.82
C GLU A 46 -15.06 3.36 -7.29
N PHE A 47 -14.18 2.37 -7.07
CA PHE A 47 -12.80 2.60 -6.67
C PHE A 47 -12.03 3.38 -7.73
N GLU A 48 -12.11 2.98 -9.01
CA GLU A 48 -11.45 3.68 -10.12
C GLU A 48 -11.97 5.11 -10.31
N ALA A 49 -13.28 5.32 -10.17
CA ALA A 49 -13.87 6.65 -10.22
C ALA A 49 -13.35 7.54 -9.08
N ASN A 50 -13.17 6.99 -7.88
CA ASN A 50 -12.62 7.71 -6.75
C ASN A 50 -11.12 8.00 -6.93
N GLU A 51 -10.34 7.05 -7.44
CA GLU A 51 -8.93 7.27 -7.79
C GLU A 51 -8.77 8.42 -8.78
N LYS A 52 -9.62 8.49 -9.80
CA LYS A 52 -9.58 9.56 -10.79
C LYS A 52 -9.90 10.93 -10.19
N LYS A 53 -10.89 11.02 -9.29
CA LYS A 53 -11.18 12.26 -8.56
C LYS A 53 -9.99 12.73 -7.72
N LEU A 54 -9.34 11.80 -7.03
CA LEU A 54 -8.14 12.09 -6.22
C LEU A 54 -6.96 12.57 -7.07
N ASP A 55 -6.78 11.99 -8.25
CA ASP A 55 -5.74 12.43 -9.20
C ASP A 55 -6.07 13.81 -9.80
N GLU A 56 -7.34 14.12 -10.06
CA GLU A 56 -7.79 15.42 -10.56
C GLU A 56 -7.55 16.56 -9.55
N GLU A 57 -7.63 16.29 -8.24
CA GLU A 57 -7.31 17.25 -7.18
C GLU A 57 -5.81 17.65 -7.14
N LEU A 58 -4.93 16.85 -7.76
CA LEU A 58 -3.48 17.02 -7.66
C LEU A 58 -2.82 17.50 -8.98
N PRO A 59 -1.77 18.34 -8.87
CA PRO A 59 -0.88 18.64 -9.99
C PRO A 59 -0.31 17.37 -10.63
N ILE A 60 -0.13 17.40 -11.96
CA ILE A 60 0.28 16.24 -12.76
C ILE A 60 1.57 15.60 -12.24
N ASP A 61 2.52 16.43 -11.79
CA ASP A 61 3.83 15.98 -11.31
C ASP A 61 3.75 15.18 -10.00
N LEU A 62 2.76 15.49 -9.15
CA LEU A 62 2.61 14.87 -7.82
C LEU A 62 1.76 13.60 -7.84
N ARG A 63 0.97 13.36 -8.89
CA ARG A 63 0.13 12.15 -9.04
C ARG A 63 0.93 10.86 -8.92
N LYS A 64 2.19 10.88 -9.36
CA LYS A 64 3.09 9.72 -9.32
C LYS A 64 3.37 9.20 -7.90
N TYR A 65 3.23 10.06 -6.90
CA TYR A 65 3.70 9.81 -5.54
C TYR A 65 2.58 9.52 -4.54
N ARG A 66 1.33 9.56 -5.02
CA ARG A 66 0.13 9.27 -4.26
C ARG A 66 -0.03 7.76 -4.04
N PRO A 67 -0.24 7.29 -2.81
CA PRO A 67 -0.63 5.91 -2.54
C PRO A 67 -2.05 5.61 -3.03
N ARG A 68 -2.28 4.38 -3.49
CA ARG A 68 -3.58 3.94 -4.02
C ARG A 68 -4.67 3.99 -2.95
N GLY A 69 -5.81 4.58 -3.27
CA GLY A 69 -7.00 4.67 -2.41
C GLY A 69 -6.97 5.82 -1.39
N PHE A 70 -5.88 6.59 -1.31
CA PHE A 70 -5.73 7.64 -0.31
C PHE A 70 -5.48 9.02 -0.93
N ARG A 71 -5.82 10.05 -0.13
CA ARG A 71 -5.55 11.45 -0.44
C ARG A 71 -4.05 11.75 -0.31
N PHE A 72 -3.60 12.86 -0.91
CA PHE A 72 -2.24 13.36 -0.77
C PHE A 72 -2.29 14.86 -0.50
N ASN A 73 -1.58 15.32 0.52
CA ASN A 73 -1.52 16.73 0.86
C ASN A 73 -0.49 17.43 -0.02
N LEU A 74 -0.81 18.66 -0.44
CA LEU A 74 0.14 19.50 -1.16
C LEU A 74 1.28 19.95 -0.25
N PRO A 75 2.50 20.10 -0.80
CA PRO A 75 3.64 20.54 -0.03
C PRO A 75 3.46 21.97 0.47
N PRO A 76 3.88 22.30 1.71
CA PRO A 76 3.89 23.66 2.21
C PRO A 76 4.93 24.53 1.48
N GLU A 77 4.56 25.75 1.10
CA GLU A 77 5.46 26.71 0.42
C GLU A 77 6.24 27.60 1.41
N ASP A 78 5.67 27.86 2.59
CA ASP A 78 6.22 28.81 3.59
C ASP A 78 7.49 28.33 4.30
N ARG A 79 7.83 27.04 4.19
CA ARG A 79 8.94 26.43 4.93
C ARG A 79 9.52 25.22 4.20
N PRO A 80 10.77 24.83 4.51
CA PRO A 80 11.32 23.58 4.03
C PRO A 80 10.45 22.37 4.38
N ILE A 81 10.33 21.46 3.40
CA ILE A 81 9.63 20.19 3.53
C ILE A 81 10.50 19.23 4.35
N ARG A 82 9.90 18.62 5.36
CA ARG A 82 10.53 17.60 6.20
C ARG A 82 10.00 16.23 5.83
N ILE A 83 10.89 15.38 5.32
CA ILE A 83 10.55 14.01 4.94
C ILE A 83 11.26 13.05 5.86
N TYR A 84 10.48 12.17 6.49
CA TYR A 84 10.98 11.06 7.27
C TYR A 84 11.02 9.82 6.39
N ALA A 85 12.19 9.21 6.24
CA ALA A 85 12.34 7.94 5.54
C ALA A 85 12.37 6.82 6.58
N ASP A 86 11.32 6.01 6.61
CA ASP A 86 11.27 4.85 7.50
C ASP A 86 11.96 3.65 6.84
N GLY A 87 12.55 2.77 7.66
CA GLY A 87 13.23 1.59 7.17
C GLY A 87 14.14 0.91 8.19
N VAL A 88 14.20 -0.41 8.13
CA VAL A 88 15.22 -1.19 8.83
C VAL A 88 16.48 -1.19 7.98
N PHE A 89 17.41 -0.28 8.25
CA PHE A 89 18.65 -0.11 7.48
C PHE A 89 19.75 -1.13 7.86
N ASP A 90 19.36 -2.37 8.15
CA ASP A 90 20.29 -3.44 8.46
C ASP A 90 21.08 -3.81 7.20
N LEU A 91 22.41 -3.88 7.33
CA LEU A 91 23.35 -4.09 6.22
C LEU A 91 23.14 -3.09 5.06
N PHE A 92 23.33 -1.81 5.35
CA PHE A 92 23.14 -0.71 4.41
C PHE A 92 23.67 -1.01 3.00
N HIS A 93 22.75 -1.11 2.02
CA HIS A 93 23.05 -1.44 0.62
C HIS A 93 22.47 -0.41 -0.36
N LEU A 94 22.74 -0.59 -1.66
CA LEU A 94 22.32 0.35 -2.72
C LEU A 94 20.81 0.60 -2.79
N GLY A 95 20.00 -0.35 -2.30
CA GLY A 95 18.54 -0.20 -2.23
C GLY A 95 18.15 0.94 -1.31
N HIS A 96 18.73 1.00 -0.12
CA HIS A 96 18.53 2.09 0.83
C HIS A 96 18.96 3.43 0.25
N MET A 97 20.15 3.52 -0.36
CA MET A 97 20.61 4.77 -0.98
C MET A 97 19.64 5.28 -2.05
N LYS A 98 19.06 4.38 -2.86
CA LYS A 98 18.09 4.74 -3.90
C LYS A 98 16.73 5.15 -3.34
N GLN A 99 16.27 4.55 -2.25
CA GLN A 99 15.06 5.00 -1.57
C GLN A 99 15.21 6.45 -1.10
N LEU A 100 16.40 6.77 -0.58
CA LEU A 100 16.72 8.12 -0.08
C LEU A 100 16.94 9.12 -1.20
N GLU A 101 17.59 8.69 -2.28
CA GLU A 101 17.70 9.48 -3.49
C GLU A 101 16.32 9.81 -4.07
N GLN A 102 15.40 8.84 -4.09
CA GLN A 102 14.02 9.09 -4.48
C GLN A 102 13.33 10.06 -3.53
N ALA A 103 13.41 9.83 -2.21
CA ALA A 103 12.85 10.73 -1.20
C ALA A 103 13.37 12.17 -1.38
N LYS A 104 14.66 12.34 -1.72
CA LYS A 104 15.28 13.63 -1.99
C LYS A 104 14.83 14.25 -3.32
N ASN A 105 14.69 13.45 -4.37
CA ASN A 105 14.31 13.92 -5.71
C ASN A 105 12.81 14.15 -5.87
N HIS A 106 11.99 13.83 -4.85
CA HIS A 106 10.54 14.01 -4.89
C HIS A 106 10.09 15.47 -4.98
N PHE A 107 10.77 16.38 -4.28
CA PHE A 107 10.55 17.81 -4.44
C PHE A 107 11.86 18.39 -4.97
N LEU A 108 11.90 18.72 -6.26
CA LEU A 108 13.06 19.36 -6.83
C LEU A 108 13.11 20.77 -6.23
N MET A 109 14.15 21.06 -5.43
CA MET A 109 14.29 22.26 -4.58
C MET A 109 13.50 22.17 -3.27
N LEU A 110 14.23 22.27 -2.15
CA LEU A 110 13.88 22.86 -0.84
C LEU A 110 15.01 22.44 0.13
N ASN A 111 15.13 23.02 1.32
CA ASN A 111 16.07 22.52 2.32
C ASN A 111 15.48 21.26 2.96
N TRP A 112 16.25 20.18 3.02
CA TRP A 112 15.76 18.87 3.47
C TRP A 112 16.38 18.51 4.81
N PHE A 113 15.57 17.86 5.64
CA PHE A 113 16.05 17.16 6.81
C PHE A 113 15.47 15.76 6.77
N VAL A 114 16.34 14.78 6.51
CA VAL A 114 16.00 13.35 6.49
C VAL A 114 16.56 12.75 7.75
N GLU A 115 15.68 12.35 8.67
CA GLU A 115 16.06 11.55 9.83
C GLU A 115 15.84 10.06 9.54
N PHE A 116 16.76 9.25 10.05
CA PHE A 116 16.79 7.80 9.89
C PHE A 116 16.56 7.14 11.23
N HIS A 117 15.57 6.26 11.33
CA HIS A 117 15.40 5.41 12.48
C HIS A 117 14.95 4.01 12.04
N SER A 118 15.43 2.99 12.74
CA SER A 118 15.21 1.58 12.39
C SER A 118 13.78 1.07 12.63
N ILE A 119 12.87 1.88 13.19
CA ILE A 119 11.53 1.47 13.60
C ILE A 119 10.55 2.62 13.37
N LEU A 120 9.37 2.30 12.80
CA LEU A 120 8.24 3.22 12.67
C LEU A 120 7.96 3.93 13.98
N LYS A 121 8.03 5.27 13.95
CA LYS A 121 7.73 6.10 15.10
C LYS A 121 6.22 6.32 15.23
N PRO A 122 5.70 6.47 16.47
CA PRO A 122 4.30 6.80 16.67
C PRO A 122 3.96 8.16 16.04
N ILE A 123 2.69 8.38 15.68
CA ILE A 123 2.21 9.61 15.06
C ILE A 123 2.62 10.88 15.81
N ASN A 124 2.72 10.82 17.15
CA ASN A 124 3.14 11.93 17.98
C ASN A 124 4.55 12.44 17.60
N PHE A 125 5.46 11.53 17.23
CA PHE A 125 6.81 11.89 16.77
C PHE A 125 6.77 12.74 15.49
N LEU A 126 5.88 12.39 14.55
CA LEU A 126 5.72 13.14 13.30
C LEU A 126 5.28 14.58 13.58
N GLN A 127 4.42 14.79 14.56
CA GLN A 127 3.94 16.11 14.95
C GLN A 127 5.03 16.93 15.65
N GLU A 128 5.73 16.31 16.61
CA GLU A 128 6.81 16.95 17.39
C GLU A 128 7.95 17.42 16.49
N HIS A 129 8.37 16.57 15.55
CA HIS A 129 9.45 16.88 14.60
C HIS A 129 8.99 17.72 13.39
N LYS A 130 7.70 18.07 13.33
CA LYS A 130 7.06 18.80 12.22
C LYS A 130 7.27 18.12 10.86
N ILE A 131 7.18 16.80 10.84
CA ILE A 131 7.34 15.99 9.63
C ILE A 131 6.11 16.16 8.74
N ASP A 132 6.36 16.47 7.47
CA ASP A 132 5.33 16.66 6.45
C ASP A 132 4.95 15.35 5.80
N TYR A 133 5.97 14.58 5.40
CA TYR A 133 5.79 13.34 4.66
C TYR A 133 6.60 12.20 5.24
N VAL A 134 6.04 10.99 5.15
CA VAL A 134 6.74 9.73 5.42
C VAL A 134 6.96 9.03 4.10
N ALA A 135 8.23 8.78 3.75
CA ALA A 135 8.63 8.11 2.53
C ALA A 135 8.88 6.62 2.79
N HIS A 136 8.06 5.77 2.17
CA HIS A 136 8.19 4.32 2.22
C HIS A 136 7.61 3.69 0.93
N ASP A 137 7.77 2.39 0.71
CA ASP A 137 7.08 1.70 -0.38
C ASP A 137 5.55 1.63 -0.14
N ASP A 138 4.77 1.35 -1.18
CA ASP A 138 3.29 1.31 -1.10
C ASP A 138 2.75 -0.05 -0.62
N LEU A 139 3.62 -0.97 -0.20
CA LEU A 139 3.18 -2.29 0.26
C LEU A 139 2.52 -2.17 1.66
N PRO A 140 1.43 -2.92 1.91
CA PRO A 140 0.83 -2.93 3.24
C PRO A 140 1.72 -3.72 4.21
N TYR A 141 2.07 -3.10 5.35
CA TYR A 141 2.84 -3.75 6.41
C TYR A 141 1.92 -4.16 7.53
N ALA A 142 1.51 -5.42 7.52
CA ALA A 142 0.67 -6.00 8.55
C ALA A 142 1.46 -6.19 9.86
N SER A 143 0.83 -5.86 10.98
CA SER A 143 1.29 -6.17 12.33
C SER A 143 0.23 -7.01 13.05
N SER A 144 0.53 -7.43 14.28
CA SER A 144 -0.42 -8.20 15.11
C SER A 144 -1.75 -7.49 15.32
N ASP A 145 -1.75 -6.15 15.30
CA ASP A 145 -2.90 -5.31 15.67
C ASP A 145 -3.45 -4.47 14.49
N SER A 146 -2.83 -4.49 13.31
CA SER A 146 -3.25 -3.71 12.14
C SER A 146 -2.93 -4.39 10.81
N ASP A 147 -3.86 -4.31 9.85
CA ASP A 147 -3.64 -4.77 8.47
C ASP A 147 -2.55 -3.96 7.73
N ASP A 148 -2.38 -2.68 8.09
CA ASP A 148 -1.32 -1.80 7.59
C ASP A 148 -0.96 -0.76 8.66
N ILE A 149 0.28 -0.79 9.14
CA ILE A 149 0.81 0.17 10.12
C ILE A 149 0.88 1.60 9.58
N TYR A 150 0.97 1.77 8.25
CA TYR A 150 1.03 3.09 7.60
C TYR A 150 -0.34 3.66 7.27
N LYS A 151 -1.41 2.88 7.42
CA LYS A 151 -2.79 3.30 7.15
C LYS A 151 -3.15 4.67 7.74
N PRO A 152 -2.89 4.98 9.04
CA PRO A 152 -3.25 6.29 9.58
C PRO A 152 -2.44 7.44 8.97
N ILE A 153 -1.23 7.18 8.46
CA ILE A 153 -0.40 8.20 7.79
C ILE A 153 -0.89 8.41 6.36
N LYS A 154 -1.29 7.33 5.67
CA LYS A 154 -1.92 7.35 4.35
C LYS A 154 -3.25 8.11 4.39
N GLU A 155 -4.10 7.84 5.39
CA GLU A 155 -5.37 8.54 5.60
C GLU A 155 -5.20 10.04 5.86
N GLN A 156 -4.11 10.44 6.53
CA GLN A 156 -3.76 11.85 6.73
C GLN A 156 -3.21 12.53 5.46
N GLY A 157 -2.97 11.79 4.37
CA GLY A 157 -2.38 12.31 3.13
C GLY A 157 -0.91 12.71 3.26
N LYS A 158 -0.20 12.15 4.24
CA LYS A 158 1.21 12.44 4.53
C LYS A 158 2.15 11.32 4.05
N PHE A 159 1.64 10.37 3.30
CA PHE A 159 2.43 9.23 2.85
C PHE A 159 2.96 9.48 1.43
N LEU A 160 4.25 9.24 1.24
CA LEU A 160 4.96 9.44 -0.01
C LEU A 160 5.49 8.10 -0.51
N THR A 161 4.93 7.62 -1.62
CA THR A 161 5.32 6.30 -2.14
C THR A 161 6.66 6.36 -2.86
N THR A 162 7.62 5.56 -2.42
CA THR A 162 8.87 5.29 -3.12
C THR A 162 8.75 3.99 -3.90
N ARG A 163 9.46 3.86 -5.04
CA ARG A 163 9.48 2.63 -5.82
C ARG A 163 10.70 1.81 -5.46
N GLU A 164 10.49 0.54 -5.13
CA GLU A 164 11.58 -0.43 -5.12
C GLU A 164 12.02 -0.70 -6.56
N GLN A 165 13.29 -0.42 -6.88
CA GLN A 165 13.85 -0.75 -8.18
C GLN A 165 14.09 -2.27 -8.22
N ARG A 166 13.15 -3.04 -8.78
CA ARG A 166 13.40 -4.45 -9.13
C ARG A 166 14.61 -4.51 -10.06
N GLY A 167 15.68 -5.14 -9.59
CA GLY A 167 16.82 -5.55 -10.42
C GLY A 167 18.05 -4.65 -10.33
N PHE A 168 18.85 -4.83 -9.28
CA PHE A 168 20.31 -4.75 -9.38
C PHE A 168 20.92 -6.09 -8.90
N LEU A 169 20.36 -7.20 -9.38
CA LEU A 169 21.20 -8.37 -9.64
C LEU A 169 21.70 -8.15 -11.06
N LEU A 170 22.86 -7.49 -11.20
CA LEU A 170 23.59 -7.56 -12.45
C LEU A 170 23.82 -9.06 -12.71
N PRO A 171 23.44 -9.61 -13.88
CA PRO A 171 23.90 -10.94 -14.24
C PRO A 171 25.43 -10.86 -14.29
N ILE A 172 26.06 -11.68 -13.45
CA ILE A 172 27.51 -11.88 -13.38
C ILE A 172 27.97 -12.58 -14.66
#